data_AF-A0A6A3U2E9-F1
#
_entry.id   AF-A0A6A3U2E9-F1
#
_cell.length_a   1.000
_cell.length_b   1.000
_cell.length_c   1.000
_cell.angle_alpha   90.00
_cell.angle_beta   90.00
_cell.angle_gamma   90.00
#
_symmetry.space_group_name_H-M   'P 1'
#
loop_
_entity.id
_entity.type
_entity.pdbx_description
1 polymer ?
#
loop_
_entity_poly.entity_id
_entity_poly.type
_entity_poly.pdbx_seq_one_letter_code
_entity_poly.pdbx_strand_id
1 'polypeptide(L)'
;MSYLDKNIRILSWARHKIHVAIAIAEALEYLHSRTPGVIHRDLKSNNILLTKHLEPKLTDFGVSRGVVESTMTSGVGTPYWTAPEVWKASDTL
;
A
#
# COMPACT_ATOMS: atom_id res chain seq x y z
N MET A 1 18.36 3.07 8.78
CA MET A 1 17.70 3.92 7.77
C MET A 1 18.75 4.50 6.81
N SER A 2 19.30 3.79 5.81
CA SER A 2 20.25 4.46 4.88
C SER A 2 20.43 3.88 3.47
N TYR A 3 19.51 3.04 2.97
CA TYR A 3 19.55 2.65 1.54
C TYR A 3 18.90 3.72 0.65
N LEU A 4 17.77 4.30 1.09
CA LEU A 4 17.06 5.36 0.36
C LEU A 4 17.80 6.69 0.39
N ASP A 5 18.34 7.12 1.54
CA ASP A 5 19.06 8.40 1.67
C ASP A 5 20.30 8.48 0.76
N LYS A 6 20.98 7.34 0.54
CA LYS A 6 22.17 7.28 -0.32
C LYS A 6 21.83 7.29 -1.83
N ASN A 7 20.62 6.87 -2.21
CA ASN A 7 20.24 6.68 -3.62
C ASN A 7 19.10 7.61 -4.08
N ILE A 8 18.53 8.44 -3.20
CA ILE A 8 17.39 9.31 -3.54
C ILE A 8 17.69 10.31 -4.67
N ARG A 9 18.97 10.70 -4.80
CA ARG A 9 19.47 11.56 -5.89
C ARG A 9 19.65 10.81 -7.22
N ILE A 10 19.65 9.48 -7.20
CA ILE A 10 19.83 8.60 -8.38
C ILE A 10 18.47 8.15 -8.95
N LEU A 11 17.41 8.19 -8.13
CA LEU A 11 16.05 7.82 -8.53
C LEU A 11 15.34 8.98 -9.24
N SER A 12 15.60 9.14 -10.54
CA SER A 12 14.87 10.09 -11.36
C SER A 12 13.36 9.84 -11.34
N TRP A 13 12.58 10.93 -11.31
CA TRP A 13 11.11 10.87 -11.34
C TRP A 13 10.58 10.13 -12.57
N ALA A 14 11.05 10.52 -13.75
CA ALA A 14 10.56 10.01 -15.03
C ALA A 14 10.79 8.50 -15.22
N ARG A 15 11.86 7.95 -14.64
CA ARG A 15 12.22 6.54 -14.87
C ARG A 15 11.89 5.64 -13.69
N HIS A 16 12.29 6.02 -12.48
CA HIS A 16 12.25 5.11 -11.35
C HIS A 16 10.97 5.24 -10.53
N LYS A 17 10.53 6.47 -10.24
CA LYS A 17 9.34 6.68 -9.41
C LYS A 17 8.05 6.30 -10.12
N ILE A 18 7.94 6.61 -11.42
CA ILE A 18 6.81 6.16 -12.25
C ILE A 18 6.79 4.63 -12.37
N HIS A 19 7.94 3.98 -12.60
CA HIS A 19 8.02 2.53 -12.63
C HIS A 19 7.54 1.91 -11.31
N VAL A 20 7.97 2.46 -10.17
CA VAL A 20 7.53 2.00 -8.86
C VAL A 20 6.02 2.18 -8.68
N ALA A 21 5.46 3.33 -9.07
CA ALA A 21 4.03 3.60 -8.96
C ALA A 21 3.18 2.64 -9.82
N ILE A 22 3.61 2.36 -11.06
CA ILE A 22 2.92 1.42 -11.95
C ILE A 22 2.88 0.03 -11.34
N ALA A 23 4.02 -0.50 -10.90
CA ALA A 23 4.08 -1.84 -10.34
C ALA A 23 3.31 -1.97 -9.01
N ILE A 24 3.20 -0.90 -8.22
CA ILE A 24 2.31 -0.87 -7.05
C ILE A 24 0.85 -0.94 -7.48
N ALA A 25 0.45 -0.19 -8.51
CA ALA A 25 -0.91 -0.21 -9.03
C ALA A 25 -1.29 -1.60 -9.57
N GLU A 26 -0.40 -2.25 -10.32
CA GLU A 26 -0.57 -3.63 -10.81
C GLU A 26 -0.71 -4.63 -9.65
N ALA A 27 0.08 -4.47 -8.59
CA ALA A 27 -0.04 -5.33 -7.40
C ALA A 27 -1.40 -5.15 -6.70
N LEU A 28 -1.91 -3.92 -6.61
CA LEU A 28 -3.23 -3.64 -6.03
C LEU A 28 -4.36 -4.17 -6.91
N GLU A 29 -4.27 -3.99 -8.22
CA GLU A 29 -5.21 -4.57 -9.19
C GLU A 29 -5.28 -6.10 -9.05
N TYR A 30 -4.12 -6.76 -8.92
CA TYR A 30 -4.06 -8.20 -8.68
C TYR A 30 -4.79 -8.61 -7.41
N LEU A 31 -4.61 -7.88 -6.30
CA LEU A 31 -5.29 -8.18 -5.03
C LEU A 31 -6.81 -7.96 -5.13
N HIS A 32 -7.22 -6.85 -5.74
CA HIS A 32 -8.64 -6.51 -5.88
C HIS A 32 -9.38 -7.45 -6.84
N SER A 33 -8.71 -8.00 -7.85
CA SER A 33 -9.30 -8.94 -8.81
C SER A 33 -9.49 -10.36 -8.26
N ARG A 34 -9.03 -10.67 -7.05
CA ARG A 34 -9.26 -11.97 -6.40
C ARG A 34 -10.75 -12.17 -6.08
N THR A 35 -11.16 -13.41 -5.83
CA THR A 35 -12.52 -13.75 -5.37
C THR A 35 -12.43 -14.59 -4.09
N PRO A 36 -12.80 -14.03 -2.92
CA PRO A 36 -13.19 -12.63 -2.71
C PRO A 36 -12.02 -11.66 -2.95
N GLY A 37 -12.33 -10.42 -3.33
CA GLY A 37 -11.31 -9.38 -3.52
C GLY A 37 -10.54 -9.14 -2.22
N VAL A 38 -9.24 -8.87 -2.30
CA VAL A 38 -8.38 -8.67 -1.12
C VAL A 38 -8.01 -7.19 -1.02
N ILE A 39 -8.31 -6.55 0.11
CA ILE A 39 -7.91 -5.17 0.39
C ILE A 39 -6.66 -5.20 1.27
N HIS A 40 -5.59 -4.51 0.85
CA HIS A 40 -4.30 -4.47 1.57
C HIS A 40 -4.38 -3.78 2.94
N ARG A 41 -5.12 -2.67 3.03
CA ARG A 41 -5.38 -1.82 4.22
C ARG A 41 -4.20 -1.10 4.89
N ASP A 42 -2.94 -1.43 4.58
CA ASP A 42 -1.77 -0.68 5.08
C ASP A 42 -0.76 -0.36 3.98
N LEU A 43 -1.24 0.28 2.89
CA LEU A 43 -0.37 0.70 1.80
C LEU A 43 0.45 1.95 2.21
N LYS A 44 1.76 1.78 2.34
CA LYS A 44 2.72 2.85 2.67
C LYS A 44 4.10 2.53 2.14
N SER A 45 4.98 3.53 2.01
CA SER A 45 6.34 3.35 1.48
C SER A 45 7.17 2.33 2.28
N ASN A 46 6.97 2.20 3.59
CA ASN A 46 7.64 1.20 4.42
C ASN A 46 7.26 -0.25 4.05
N ASN A 47 6.09 -0.44 3.42
CA ASN A 47 5.58 -1.73 2.99
C ASN A 47 5.83 -1.97 1.48
N ILE A 48 6.66 -1.13 0.85
CA ILE A 48 7.20 -1.33 -0.50
C ILE A 48 8.68 -1.67 -0.37
N LEU A 49 9.04 -2.92 -0.65
CA LEU A 49 10.44 -3.35 -0.71
C LEU A 49 10.97 -3.22 -2.12
N LEU A 50 12.21 -2.75 -2.27
CA LEU A 50 12.90 -2.69 -3.57
C LEU A 50 13.93 -3.82 -3.66
N THR A 51 13.92 -4.55 -4.78
CA THR A 51 14.99 -5.51 -5.08
C THR A 51 16.28 -4.78 -5.46
N LYS A 52 17.38 -5.54 -5.61
CA LYS A 52 18.65 -5.04 -6.16
C LYS A 52 18.52 -4.44 -7.57
N HIS A 53 17.43 -4.74 -8.28
CA HIS A 53 17.11 -4.24 -9.62
C HIS A 53 16.09 -3.09 -9.60
N LEU A 54 15.78 -2.52 -8.43
CA LEU A 54 14.77 -1.46 -8.24
C LEU A 54 13.33 -1.88 -8.60
N GLU A 55 13.06 -3.19 -8.58
CA GLU A 55 11.71 -3.69 -8.74
C GLU A 55 10.97 -3.61 -7.40
N PRO A 56 9.80 -2.96 -7.33
CA PRO A 56 9.03 -2.90 -6.10
C PRO A 56 8.28 -4.20 -5.83
N LYS A 57 8.14 -4.54 -4.55
CA LYS A 57 7.31 -5.63 -4.05
C LYS A 57 6.48 -5.12 -2.89
N LEU A 58 5.16 -5.30 -2.98
CA LEU A 58 4.23 -5.00 -1.90
C LEU A 58 4.35 -6.07 -0.80
N THR A 59 4.45 -5.65 0.45
CA THR A 59 4.60 -6.53 1.61
C THR A 59 3.67 -6.10 2.76
N ASP A 60 3.69 -6.86 3.85
CA ASP A 60 2.90 -6.64 5.06
C ASP A 60 1.37 -6.72 4.86
N PHE A 61 0.92 -7.95 4.61
CA PHE A 61 -0.48 -8.32 4.50
C PHE A 61 -1.13 -8.63 5.86
N GLY A 62 -0.48 -8.28 6.98
CA GLY A 62 -0.94 -8.63 8.33
C GLY A 62 -2.34 -8.10 8.68
N VAL A 63 -2.74 -7.01 8.00
CA VAL A 63 -4.08 -6.46 8.05
C VAL A 63 -4.83 -6.61 6.74
N SER A 64 -4.45 -7.46 5.80
CA SER A 64 -5.25 -7.66 4.58
C SER A 64 -6.55 -8.42 4.89
N ARG A 65 -7.64 -8.07 4.22
CA ARG A 65 -8.95 -8.75 4.38
C ARG A 65 -9.65 -9.00 3.06
N GLY A 66 -10.41 -10.08 3.00
CA GLY A 66 -11.35 -10.34 1.92
C GLY A 66 -12.55 -9.41 2.02
N VAL A 67 -13.02 -8.86 0.89
CA VAL A 67 -14.19 -7.97 0.79
C VAL A 67 -15.47 -8.59 1.38
N VAL A 68 -15.53 -9.93 1.52
CA VAL A 68 -16.67 -10.67 2.09
C VAL A 68 -16.78 -10.53 3.62
N GLU A 69 -15.74 -10.08 4.31
CA GLU A 69 -15.86 -9.69 5.72
C GLU A 69 -16.52 -8.31 5.82
N SER A 70 -17.86 -8.30 5.84
CA SER A 70 -18.76 -7.15 6.03
C SER A 70 -18.61 -6.42 7.37
N THR A 71 -17.56 -6.72 8.15
CA THR A 71 -17.16 -5.96 9.33
C THR A 71 -15.90 -5.16 8.99
N MET A 72 -16.11 -3.97 8.42
CA MET A 72 -15.11 -2.91 8.42
C MET A 72 -14.80 -2.57 9.89
N THR A 73 -13.77 -3.18 10.48
CA THR A 73 -13.35 -2.82 11.84
C THR A 73 -12.77 -1.42 11.80
N SER A 74 -13.47 -0.48 12.41
CA SER A 74 -13.05 0.91 12.59
C SER A 74 -11.65 0.96 13.22
N GLY A 75 -10.76 1.83 12.71
CA GLY A 75 -9.46 2.09 13.33
C GLY A 75 -8.28 1.21 12.89
N VAL A 76 -8.40 0.43 11.81
CA VAL A 76 -7.26 -0.33 11.25
C VAL A 76 -6.62 0.43 10.08
N GLY A 77 -5.39 0.93 10.27
CA GLY A 77 -4.59 1.61 9.26
C GLY A 77 -3.62 2.63 9.86
N THR A 78 -2.61 3.07 9.11
CA THR A 78 -1.72 4.16 9.53
C THR A 78 -2.43 5.51 9.33
N PRO A 79 -2.68 6.33 10.38
CA PRO A 79 -3.61 7.49 10.33
C PRO A 79 -3.35 8.50 9.20
N TYR A 80 -2.08 8.69 8.82
CA TYR A 80 -1.67 9.68 7.82
C TYR A 80 -1.97 9.28 6.36
N TRP A 81 -2.39 8.04 6.11
CA TRP A 81 -2.63 7.49 4.77
C TRP A 81 -4.07 7.02 4.56
N THR A 82 -4.92 7.25 5.56
CA THR A 82 -6.29 6.77 5.58
C THR A 82 -7.21 7.75 4.87
N ALA A 83 -8.01 7.25 3.93
CA ALA A 83 -8.99 8.04 3.19
C ALA A 83 -10.07 8.62 4.14
N PRO A 84 -10.59 9.83 3.88
CA PRO A 84 -11.45 10.57 4.83
C PRO A 84 -12.77 9.86 5.18
N GLU A 85 -13.30 9.01 4.32
CA GLU A 85 -14.50 8.22 4.55
C GLU A 85 -14.32 7.13 5.63
N VAL A 86 -13.09 6.66 5.84
CA VAL A 86 -12.77 5.66 6.87
C VAL A 86 -12.82 6.27 8.28
N TRP A 87 -12.57 7.58 8.40
CA TRP A 87 -12.68 8.33 9.65
C TRP A 87 -14.12 8.61 10.05
N LYS A 88 -15.02 8.85 9.09
CA LYS A 88 -16.43 9.12 9.40
C LYS A 88 -17.15 7.93 10.05
N ALA A 89 -16.62 6.72 9.90
CA ALA A 89 -17.16 5.52 10.52
C ALA A 89 -16.84 5.40 12.04
N SER A 90 -15.93 6.20 12.59
CA SER A 90 -15.57 6.17 14.02
C SER A 90 -16.29 7.20 14.90
N ASP A 91 -16.90 8.23 14.31
CA ASP A 91 -17.53 9.33 15.05
C ASP A 91 -19.03 9.12 15.33
N THR A 92 -19.58 7.93 15.11
CA THR A 92 -20.99 7.61 15.41
C THR A 92 -21.16 6.52 16.46
N LEU A 93 -20.46 6.65 17.59
CA LEU A 93 -20.80 5.96 18.84
C LEU A 93 -21.01 6.99 19.96
#